data_AF-A0A5D0N536-F1
#
_entry.id   AF-A0A5D0N536-F1
#
_cell.length_a   1.000
_cell.length_b   1.000
_cell.length_c   1.000
_cell.angle_alpha   90.00
_cell.angle_beta   90.00
_cell.angle_gamma   90.00
#
_symmetry.space_group_name_H-M   'P 1'
#
loop_
_entity.id
_entity.type
_entity.pdbx_description
1 polymer ?
#
loop_
_entity_poly.entity_id
_entity_poly.type
_entity_poly.pdbx_seq_one_letter_code
_entity_poly.pdbx_strand_id
1 'polypeptide(L)'
;MTGAVRKLSISVPPDVAERLEREPNASAFLVHAARALMRREALDAELAHQGIAVTEDGIARARAARAAVDVAWPAERYQAIRERVRHAAGGDEEPAGRVTAA
;
A
#
# COMPACT_ATOMS: atom_id res chain seq x y z
N MET A 1 4.79 -22.67 -8.81
CA MET A 1 3.63 -23.35 -8.20
C MET A 1 2.35 -22.65 -8.65
N THR A 2 1.66 -23.17 -9.65
CA THR A 2 0.30 -22.70 -10.00
C THR A 2 -0.67 -23.39 -9.04
N GLY A 3 -1.06 -22.68 -7.98
CA GLY A 3 -2.12 -23.13 -7.08
C GLY A 3 -3.45 -23.25 -7.82
N ALA A 4 -4.36 -24.09 -7.31
CA ALA A 4 -5.68 -24.28 -7.89
C ALA A 4 -6.43 -22.94 -8.04
N VAL A 5 -6.81 -22.61 -9.28
CA VAL A 5 -7.59 -21.39 -9.60
C VAL A 5 -9.06 -21.77 -9.75
N ARG A 6 -9.95 -21.02 -9.09
CA ARG A 6 -11.40 -21.14 -9.26
C ARG A 6 -11.90 -19.99 -10.14
N LYS A 7 -12.63 -20.31 -11.21
CA LYS A 7 -13.26 -19.30 -12.08
C LYS A 7 -14.53 -18.80 -11.42
N LEU A 8 -14.69 -17.47 -11.37
CA LEU A 8 -15.89 -16.79 -10.93
C LEU A 8 -16.49 -16.03 -12.12
N SER A 9 -17.82 -16.06 -12.24
CA SER A 9 -18.57 -15.23 -13.17
C SER A 9 -19.48 -14.33 -12.35
N ILE A 10 -19.40 -13.02 -12.61
CA ILE A 10 -20.12 -12.00 -11.86
C ILE A 10 -20.77 -11.03 -12.85
N SER A 11 -21.94 -10.52 -12.48
CA SER A 11 -22.55 -9.37 -13.15
C SER A 11 -22.06 -8.10 -12.45
N VAL A 12 -21.71 -7.08 -13.25
CA VAL A 12 -21.26 -5.78 -12.74
C VAL A 12 -22.08 -4.66 -13.38
N PRO A 13 -22.17 -3.48 -12.73
CA PRO A 13 -22.79 -2.29 -13.33
C PRO A 13 -22.14 -1.90 -14.67
N PRO A 14 -22.87 -1.26 -15.60
CA PRO A 14 -22.37 -0.93 -16.94
C PRO A 14 -21.10 -0.07 -16.94
N ASP A 15 -21.04 0.94 -16.07
CA ASP A 15 -19.87 1.81 -15.91
C ASP A 15 -18.62 1.04 -15.44
N VAL A 16 -18.81 0.04 -14.58
CA VAL A 16 -17.73 -0.84 -14.13
C VAL A 16 -17.30 -1.78 -15.25
N ALA A 17 -18.23 -2.33 -16.03
CA ALA A 17 -17.93 -3.16 -17.20
C ALA A 17 -17.07 -2.38 -18.21
N GLU A 18 -17.51 -1.18 -18.60
CA GLU A 18 -16.76 -0.30 -19.51
C GLU A 18 -15.34 0.02 -19.00
N ARG A 19 -15.20 0.24 -17.70
CA ARG A 19 -13.89 0.51 -17.09
C ARG A 19 -12.97 -0.71 -17.15
N LEU A 20 -13.51 -1.90 -16.89
CA LEU A 20 -12.77 -3.17 -16.92
C LEU A 20 -12.41 -3.60 -18.34
N GLU A 21 -13.24 -3.29 -19.33
CA GLU A 21 -12.95 -3.55 -20.74
C GLU A 21 -11.73 -2.74 -21.25
N ARG A 22 -11.45 -1.58 -20.64
CA ARG A 22 -10.25 -0.78 -20.93
C ARG A 22 -8.98 -1.34 -20.28
N GLU A 23 -9.09 -2.28 -19.34
CA GLU A 23 -7.92 -2.90 -18.70
C GLU A 23 -7.32 -3.99 -19.60
N PRO A 24 -5.99 -4.02 -19.79
CA PRO A 24 -5.33 -5.10 -20.54
C PRO A 24 -5.64 -6.50 -19.99
N ASN A 25 -5.91 -6.60 -18.69
CA ASN A 25 -6.38 -7.83 -18.04
C ASN A 25 -7.29 -7.50 -16.85
N ALA A 26 -8.61 -7.50 -17.10
CA ALA A 26 -9.63 -7.25 -16.09
C ALA A 26 -9.55 -8.20 -14.88
N SER A 27 -9.27 -9.49 -15.10
CA SER A 27 -9.20 -10.47 -14.01
C SER A 27 -8.02 -10.20 -13.07
N ALA A 28 -6.85 -9.87 -13.61
CA ALA A 28 -5.69 -9.51 -12.82
C ALA A 28 -5.94 -8.22 -12.04
N PHE A 29 -6.52 -7.20 -12.70
CA PHE A 29 -6.91 -5.95 -12.05
C PHE A 29 -7.82 -6.20 -10.84
N LEU A 30 -8.88 -6.99 -11.02
CA LEU A 30 -9.82 -7.32 -9.94
C LEU A 30 -9.15 -8.13 -8.82
N VAL A 31 -8.29 -9.09 -9.14
CA VAL A 31 -7.53 -9.84 -8.13
C VAL A 31 -6.62 -8.92 -7.33
N HIS A 32 -5.95 -7.97 -7.98
CA HIS A 32 -5.12 -6.99 -7.28
C HIS A 32 -5.93 -6.08 -6.37
N ALA A 33 -7.08 -5.58 -6.85
CA ALA A 33 -7.99 -4.76 -6.06
C ALA A 33 -8.53 -5.53 -4.84
N ALA A 34 -8.99 -6.77 -5.03
CA ALA A 34 -9.48 -7.63 -3.96
C ALA A 34 -8.39 -7.89 -2.90
N ARG A 35 -7.17 -8.21 -3.32
CA ARG A 35 -6.05 -8.39 -2.39
C ARG A 35 -5.68 -7.11 -1.65
N ALA A 36 -5.78 -5.95 -2.30
CA ALA A 36 -5.53 -4.66 -1.65
C ALA A 36 -6.60 -4.38 -0.57
N LEU A 37 -7.87 -4.68 -0.86
CA LEU A 37 -8.95 -4.57 0.11
C LEU A 37 -8.72 -5.50 1.31
N MET A 38 -8.43 -6.78 1.07
CA MET A 38 -8.14 -7.75 2.15
C MET A 38 -6.99 -7.31 3.06
N ARG A 39 -5.90 -6.76 2.49
CA ARG A 39 -4.78 -6.24 3.28
C ARG A 39 -5.19 -5.05 4.14
N ARG A 40 -6.04 -4.16 3.61
CA ARG A 40 -6.56 -3.01 4.35
C ARG A 40 -7.46 -3.47 5.50
N GLU A 41 -8.38 -4.38 5.24
CA GLU A 41 -9.26 -4.94 6.27
C GLU A 41 -8.47 -5.63 7.39
N ALA A 42 -7.42 -6.38 7.04
CA ALA A 42 -6.53 -7.00 8.02
C ALA A 42 -5.78 -5.96 8.88
N LEU A 43 -5.31 -4.86 8.28
CA LEU A 43 -4.69 -3.76 9.01
C LEU A 43 -5.69 -3.07 9.94
N ASP A 44 -6.90 -2.78 9.45
CA ASP A 44 -7.95 -2.14 10.23
C ASP A 44 -8.32 -3.01 11.45
N ALA A 45 -8.37 -4.34 11.27
CA ALA A 45 -8.60 -5.30 12.35
C ALA A 45 -7.46 -5.32 13.39
N GLU A 46 -6.20 -5.29 12.95
CA GLU A 46 -5.04 -5.24 13.84
C GLU A 46 -5.00 -3.95 14.67
N LEU A 47 -5.26 -2.80 14.03
CA LEU A 47 -5.33 -1.52 14.73
C LEU A 47 -6.45 -1.52 15.79
N ALA A 48 -7.62 -2.04 15.43
CA ALA A 48 -8.73 -2.18 16.38
C ALA A 48 -8.38 -3.13 17.55
N HIS A 49 -7.68 -4.22 17.28
CA HIS A 49 -7.19 -5.14 18.32
C HIS A 49 -6.28 -4.44 19.33
N GLN A 50 -5.45 -3.50 18.87
CA GLN A 50 -4.60 -2.67 19.72
C GLN A 50 -5.33 -1.49 20.39
N GLY A 51 -6.65 -1.37 20.20
CA GLY A 51 -7.46 -0.27 20.73
C GLY A 51 -7.32 1.05 19.96
N ILE A 52 -6.74 1.02 18.76
CA ILE A 52 -6.58 2.19 17.89
C ILE A 52 -7.78 2.27 16.97
N ALA A 53 -8.68 3.23 17.23
CA ALA A 53 -9.83 3.48 16.38
C ALA A 53 -9.48 4.37 15.18
N VAL A 54 -9.64 3.84 13.96
CA VAL A 54 -9.55 4.62 12.72
C VAL A 54 -10.94 5.22 12.43
N THR A 55 -11.12 6.51 12.73
CA THR A 55 -12.40 7.21 12.51
C THR A 55 -12.44 7.94 11.18
N GLU A 56 -13.63 8.15 10.62
CA GLU A 56 -13.81 8.94 9.39
C GLU A 56 -13.24 10.36 9.53
N ASP A 57 -13.51 11.03 10.64
CA ASP A 57 -12.94 12.35 10.95
C ASP A 57 -11.41 12.32 11.04
N GLY A 58 -10.85 11.25 11.60
CA GLY A 58 -9.40 11.03 11.65
C GLY A 58 -8.82 10.89 10.24
N ILE A 59 -9.47 10.09 9.39
CA ILE A 59 -9.08 9.91 7.98
C ILE A 59 -9.16 11.25 7.24
N ALA A 60 -10.24 12.02 7.41
CA ALA A 60 -10.43 13.30 6.75
C ALA A 60 -9.33 14.30 7.14
N ARG A 61 -9.02 14.42 8.44
CA ARG A 61 -7.93 15.27 8.93
C ARG A 61 -6.57 14.83 8.40
N ALA A 62 -6.29 13.52 8.39
CA ALA A 62 -5.04 12.99 7.86
C ALA A 62 -4.88 13.28 6.36
N ARG A 63 -5.94 13.14 5.58
CA ARG A 63 -5.95 13.49 4.14
C ARG A 63 -5.71 14.97 3.90
N ALA A 64 -6.39 15.84 4.66
CA ALA A 64 -6.20 17.29 4.55
C ALA A 64 -4.77 17.71 4.90
N ALA A 65 -4.22 17.16 6.00
CA ALA A 65 -2.84 17.39 6.38
C ALA A 65 -1.87 16.95 5.28
N ARG A 66 -2.09 15.77 4.68
CA ARG A 66 -1.26 15.29 3.56
C ARG A 66 -1.32 16.20 2.34
N ALA A 67 -2.52 16.61 1.93
CA ALA A 67 -2.71 17.52 0.81
C ALA A 67 -2.03 18.88 1.04
N ALA A 68 -2.06 19.39 2.27
CA ALA A 68 -1.36 20.61 2.64
C ALA A 68 0.16 20.47 2.50
N VAL A 69 0.74 19.31 2.87
CA VAL A 69 2.16 19.02 2.63
C VAL A 69 2.47 18.97 1.14
N ASP A 70 1.64 18.29 0.34
CA ASP A 70 1.83 18.17 -1.11
C ASP A 70 1.79 19.54 -1.81
N VAL A 71 1.01 20.50 -1.32
CA VAL A 71 1.00 21.89 -1.82
C VAL A 71 2.22 22.68 -1.34
N ALA A 72 2.62 22.52 -0.07
CA ALA A 72 3.68 23.32 0.54
C ALA A 72 5.08 22.89 0.12
N TRP A 73 5.28 21.65 -0.31
CA TRP A 73 6.60 21.09 -0.56
C TRP A 73 6.95 21.06 -2.06
N PRO A 74 8.05 21.70 -2.48
CA PRO A 74 8.55 21.59 -3.84
C PRO A 74 8.89 20.15 -4.22
N ALA A 75 8.78 19.81 -5.51
CA ALA A 75 9.04 18.46 -6.02
C ALA A 75 10.48 17.98 -5.68
N GLU A 76 11.44 18.90 -5.66
CA GLU A 76 12.85 18.65 -5.35
C GLU A 76 13.01 18.15 -3.90
N ARG A 77 12.18 18.66 -2.98
CA ARG A 77 12.18 18.22 -1.59
C ARG A 77 11.71 16.78 -1.46
N TYR A 78 10.70 16.39 -2.22
CA TYR A 78 10.24 15.00 -2.27
C TYR A 78 11.31 14.05 -2.82
N GLN A 79 12.04 14.46 -3.86
CA GLN A 79 13.12 13.65 -4.42
C GLN A 79 14.27 13.47 -3.43
N ALA A 80 14.72 14.55 -2.78
CA ALA A 80 15.78 14.48 -1.78
C ALA A 80 15.43 13.54 -0.61
N ILE A 81 14.17 13.55 -0.14
CA ILE A 81 13.72 12.62 0.91
C ILE A 81 13.67 11.17 0.39
N ARG A 82 13.17 10.95 -0.83
CA ARG A 82 13.14 9.61 -1.44
C ARG A 82 14.54 9.03 -1.64
N GLU A 83 15.49 9.84 -2.09
CA GLU A 83 16.91 9.46 -2.23
C GLU A 83 17.50 9.08 -0.87
N ARG A 84 17.27 9.91 0.16
CA ARG A 84 17.74 9.61 1.52
C ARG A 84 17.18 8.29 2.06
N VAL A 85 15.88 8.03 1.85
CA VAL A 85 15.24 6.77 2.27
C VAL A 85 15.81 5.58 1.49
N ARG A 86 16.03 5.72 0.18
CA ARG A 86 16.65 4.67 -0.65
C ARG A 86 18.06 4.33 -0.17
N HIS A 87 18.87 5.35 0.12
CA HIS A 87 20.23 5.15 0.65
C HIS A 87 20.22 4.49 2.02
N ALA A 88 19.27 4.84 2.90
CA ALA A 88 19.12 4.19 4.20
C ALA A 88 18.66 2.73 4.10
N ALA A 89 17.77 2.41 3.16
CA ALA A 89 17.27 1.05 2.96
C ALA A 89 18.27 0.10 2.27
N GLY A 90 19.31 0.63 1.62
CA GLY A 90 20.39 -0.14 0.99
C GLY A 90 21.65 -0.28 1.85
N GLY A 91 21.63 0.17 3.10
CA GLY A 91 22.80 0.26 3.99
C GLY A 91 23.05 -0.93 4.92
N ASP A 92 22.25 -2.00 4.88
CA ASP A 92 22.41 -3.18 5.75
C ASP A 92 23.05 -4.37 5.02
N GLU A 93 24.30 -4.21 4.59
CA GLU A 93 25.22 -5.35 4.37
C GLU A 93 26.56 -5.07 5.07
N GLU A 94 26.60 -5.25 6.40
CA GLU A 94 27.83 -5.66 7.08
C GLU A 94 27.49 -6.72 8.15
N PRO A 95 27.84 -8.01 7.96
CA PRO A 95 27.60 -9.04 8.95
C PRO A 95 28.62 -8.91 10.09
N ALA A 96 28.11 -8.99 11.32
CA ALA A 96 28.84 -9.04 12.57
C ALA A 96 30.16 -9.83 12.52
N GLY A 97 31.27 -9.09 12.49
CA GLY A 97 32.62 -9.62 12.68
C GLY A 97 32.97 -9.74 14.17
N ARG A 98 32.71 -10.93 14.72
CA ARG A 98 33.39 -11.57 15.88
C ARG A 98 33.68 -10.74 17.15
N VAL A 99 32.89 -11.05 18.18
CA VAL A 99 33.36 -11.06 19.58
C VAL A 99 34.51 -12.08 19.70
N THR A 100 35.72 -11.63 20.05
CA THR A 100 36.73 -12.48 20.67
C THR A 100 36.98 -11.96 22.08
N ALA A 101 36.54 -12.76 23.05
CA ALA A 101 36.93 -12.66 24.44
C ALA A 101 38.44 -12.93 24.59
N ALA A 102 39.08 -12.15 25.46
CA ALA A 102 40.33 -12.50 26.13
C ALA A 102 40.23 -11.98 27.57
#